data_AF-A0A959DYW6-F1
#
_entry.id   AF-A0A959DYW6-F1
#
_cell.length_a   1.000
_cell.length_b   1.000
_cell.length_c   1.000
_cell.angle_alpha   90.00
_cell.angle_beta   90.00
_cell.angle_gamma   90.00
#
_symmetry.space_group_name_H-M   'P 1'
#
loop_
_entity.id
_entity.type
_entity.pdbx_description
1 polymer ?
#
loop_
_entity_poly.entity_id
_entity_poly.type
_entity_poly.pdbx_seq_one_letter_code
_entity_poly.pdbx_strand_id
1 'polypeptide(L)'
;MVIRCYIPALFLLMNAVAGAQPPGPVISNVSSTVDAAAGVARIDFDALDENETSIGIRFSVTDRQGRFVQPQPATVSGDVGPSVAPGPGKSITWRFRDAEMDPDNAKFRIVVWDKRPVPAEELLAKVDTGRMKRHLVEFSILRDHESEEGQRNLPGIRDSLAAFLTRQGVQTLTQDYTFGGMTGRNVLGQIEGSGPAPGKVIALSHYDAVRDNTDDLVNTTGVSGVLEIMAVFAGYQTENTVVGAAFDMAAYEYIGSNHYIYHGGLKWGEKVLGAFYLDLIGAEDLDPDLIPPLIQDLVPDYGKPLLKEKQRGSFTGLIANPNSLALGLLFERSAHAFAPGLQVLPIRVPGYGEDAFMSQDGDHSAFWYSKNPAVFITTGRNRNLERGMKEDDPLQRTSLKTMKDVVSATVAAMTELARPMRTAVYQANFSNRSE
;
A
#
# COMPACT_ATOMS: atom_id res chain seq x y z
N MET A 1 -11.24 -60.62 -19.51
CA MET A 1 -10.82 -60.53 -18.11
C MET A 1 -10.00 -59.25 -17.96
N VAL A 2 -10.64 -58.15 -17.60
CA VAL A 2 -9.99 -56.86 -17.28
C VAL A 2 -10.68 -56.36 -16.02
N ILE A 3 -9.95 -56.42 -14.90
CA ILE A 3 -10.45 -56.02 -13.57
C ILE A 3 -10.31 -54.51 -13.48
N ARG A 4 -11.44 -53.79 -13.44
CA ARG A 4 -11.47 -52.36 -13.10
C ARG A 4 -11.44 -52.22 -11.58
N CYS A 5 -10.30 -51.79 -11.04
CA CYS A 5 -10.15 -51.37 -9.65
C CYS A 5 -10.76 -49.97 -9.50
N TYR A 6 -11.90 -49.86 -8.82
CA TYR A 6 -12.41 -48.59 -8.31
C TYR A 6 -11.82 -48.36 -6.92
N ILE A 7 -10.96 -47.36 -6.78
CA ILE A 7 -10.52 -46.85 -5.48
C ILE A 7 -11.48 -45.71 -5.12
N PRO A 8 -12.33 -45.82 -4.08
CA PRO A 8 -13.13 -44.70 -3.64
C PRO A 8 -12.22 -43.68 -2.95
N ALA A 9 -12.19 -42.46 -3.48
CA ALA A 9 -11.56 -41.31 -2.85
C ALA A 9 -12.35 -40.95 -1.58
N LEU A 10 -11.78 -41.31 -0.43
CA LEU A 10 -12.30 -40.94 0.88
C LEU A 10 -12.02 -39.44 1.10
N PHE A 11 -13.00 -38.58 0.82
CA PHE A 11 -12.94 -37.17 1.22
C PHE A 11 -13.11 -37.09 2.74
N LEU A 12 -11.98 -36.96 3.45
CA LEU A 12 -11.99 -36.55 4.85
C LEU A 12 -12.40 -35.07 4.91
N LEU A 13 -13.66 -34.82 5.26
CA LEU A 13 -14.11 -33.52 5.77
C LEU A 13 -13.41 -33.29 7.12
N MET A 14 -12.23 -32.64 7.09
CA MET A 14 -11.70 -31.98 8.28
C MET A 14 -12.63 -30.82 8.61
N ASN A 15 -13.52 -31.03 9.59
CA ASN A 15 -14.17 -29.94 10.28
C ASN A 15 -13.09 -29.10 10.94
N ALA A 16 -12.72 -27.98 10.30
CA ALA A 16 -11.93 -26.94 10.93
C ALA A 16 -12.76 -26.42 12.12
N VAL A 17 -12.43 -26.89 13.32
CA VAL A 17 -12.83 -26.21 14.54
C VAL A 17 -12.21 -24.82 14.43
N ALA A 18 -13.04 -23.82 14.18
CA ALA A 18 -12.63 -22.42 14.26
C ALA A 18 -12.26 -22.14 15.73
N GLY A 19 -11.02 -22.48 16.10
CA GLY A 19 -10.43 -22.01 17.34
C GLY A 19 -10.47 -20.49 17.31
N ALA A 20 -10.99 -19.87 18.37
CA ALA A 20 -10.90 -18.43 18.53
C ALA A 20 -9.44 -18.01 18.32
N GLN A 21 -9.20 -17.04 17.44
CA GLN A 21 -7.84 -16.54 17.25
C GLN A 21 -7.33 -16.03 18.60
N PRO A 22 -6.08 -16.35 18.99
CA PRO A 22 -5.55 -15.90 20.26
C PRO A 22 -5.63 -14.37 20.34
N PRO A 23 -6.00 -13.81 21.49
CA PRO A 23 -6.11 -12.37 21.64
C PRO A 23 -4.76 -11.72 21.32
N GLY A 24 -4.81 -10.60 20.60
CA GLY A 24 -3.65 -9.77 20.34
C GLY A 24 -3.18 -9.04 21.61
N PRO A 25 -2.16 -8.17 21.48
CA PRO A 25 -1.65 -7.41 22.61
C PRO A 25 -2.72 -6.49 23.21
N VAL A 26 -2.58 -6.17 24.49
CA VAL A 26 -3.45 -5.26 25.24
C VAL A 26 -2.62 -4.21 25.97
N ILE A 27 -3.07 -2.96 25.91
CA ILE A 27 -2.52 -1.85 26.71
C ILE A 27 -3.56 -1.47 27.78
N SER A 28 -3.15 -1.43 29.05
CA SER A 28 -4.02 -1.07 30.17
C SER A 28 -3.27 -0.26 31.24
N ASN A 29 -4.01 0.24 32.24
CA ASN A 29 -3.46 0.93 33.41
C ASN A 29 -2.50 2.08 33.06
N VAL A 30 -2.82 2.81 31.98
CA VAL A 30 -1.97 3.89 31.49
C VAL A 30 -2.13 5.13 32.36
N SER A 31 -1.01 5.70 32.77
CA SER A 31 -0.90 6.98 33.45
C SER A 31 0.29 7.76 32.90
N SER A 32 0.25 9.09 33.03
CA SER A 32 1.40 9.92 32.66
C SER A 32 1.64 11.03 33.68
N THR A 33 2.90 11.39 33.87
CA THR A 33 3.32 12.52 34.70
C THR A 33 4.30 13.39 33.93
N VAL A 34 4.24 14.70 34.17
CA VAL A 34 5.11 15.69 33.53
C VAL A 34 5.81 16.49 34.62
N ASP A 35 7.13 16.40 34.64
CA ASP A 35 8.02 17.27 35.40
C ASP A 35 8.59 18.33 34.44
N ALA A 36 7.93 19.48 34.40
CA ALA A 36 8.31 20.59 33.53
C ALA A 36 9.65 21.21 33.92
N ALA A 37 10.02 21.18 35.21
CA ALA A 37 11.29 21.73 35.68
C ALA A 37 12.48 20.85 35.24
N ALA A 38 12.30 19.53 35.24
CA ALA A 38 13.28 18.58 34.75
C ALA A 38 13.24 18.40 33.21
N GLY A 39 12.16 18.81 32.56
CA GLY A 39 11.92 18.55 31.13
C GLY A 39 11.71 17.07 30.85
N VAL A 40 10.94 16.38 31.71
CA VAL A 40 10.74 14.93 31.64
C VAL A 40 9.27 14.57 31.75
N ALA A 41 8.78 13.79 30.79
CA ALA A 41 7.48 13.15 30.84
C ALA A 41 7.68 11.65 31.05
N ARG A 42 6.93 11.07 31.98
CA ARG A 42 6.93 9.64 32.27
C ARG A 42 5.55 9.07 31.96
N ILE A 43 5.53 7.91 31.34
CA ILE A 43 4.31 7.18 31.00
C ILE A 43 4.45 5.78 31.58
N ASP A 44 3.57 5.41 32.51
CA ASP A 44 3.52 4.08 33.12
C ASP A 44 2.27 3.35 32.62
N PHE A 45 2.41 2.06 32.26
CA PHE A 45 1.34 1.27 31.65
C PHE A 45 1.60 -0.24 31.82
N ASP A 46 0.59 -1.05 31.53
CA ASP A 46 0.74 -2.50 31.37
C ASP A 46 0.66 -2.84 29.88
N ALA A 47 1.49 -3.79 29.44
CA ALA A 47 1.51 -4.29 28.07
C ALA A 47 1.52 -5.81 28.08
N LEU A 48 0.36 -6.42 27.81
CA LEU A 48 0.13 -7.85 27.96
C LEU A 48 -0.07 -8.51 26.59
N ASP A 49 0.60 -9.64 26.39
CA ASP A 49 0.25 -10.65 25.39
C ASP A 49 0.64 -12.01 25.97
N GLU A 50 -0.35 -12.78 26.39
CA GLU A 50 -0.14 -14.04 27.14
C GLU A 50 0.52 -15.14 26.31
N ASN A 51 0.53 -15.00 24.98
CA ASN A 51 1.09 -16.01 24.09
C ASN A 51 2.46 -15.60 23.51
N GLU A 52 3.03 -14.50 23.98
CA GLU A 52 4.35 -14.03 23.56
C GLU A 52 5.33 -14.01 24.72
N THR A 53 6.60 -14.30 24.44
CA THR A 53 7.69 -14.09 25.39
C THR A 53 8.30 -12.70 25.27
N SER A 54 8.00 -12.00 24.18
CA SER A 54 8.48 -10.64 23.91
C SER A 54 7.55 -9.93 22.94
N ILE A 55 7.24 -8.67 23.23
CA ILE A 55 6.43 -7.76 22.41
C ILE A 55 7.30 -6.61 21.91
N GLY A 56 6.85 -5.92 20.87
CA GLY A 56 7.44 -4.64 20.50
C GLY A 56 6.62 -3.47 21.03
N ILE A 57 7.29 -2.37 21.37
CA ILE A 57 6.67 -1.15 21.90
C ILE A 57 7.25 0.06 21.16
N ARG A 58 6.39 0.92 20.62
CA ARG A 58 6.75 2.19 19.99
C ARG A 58 6.08 3.33 20.73
N PHE A 59 6.85 4.38 20.96
CA PHE A 59 6.39 5.64 21.52
C PHE A 59 6.37 6.74 20.46
N SER A 60 5.34 7.57 20.45
CA SER A 60 5.25 8.73 19.57
C SER A 60 4.52 9.87 20.27
N VAL A 61 4.81 11.10 19.87
CA VAL A 61 4.15 12.32 20.36
C VAL A 61 3.66 13.15 19.17
N THR A 62 2.66 14.00 19.37
CA THR A 62 2.20 14.87 18.28
C THR A 62 3.13 16.07 18.07
N ASP A 63 3.42 16.39 16.81
CA ASP A 63 4.04 17.67 16.41
C ASP A 63 3.03 18.84 16.48
N ARG A 64 3.48 20.04 16.12
CA ARG A 64 2.64 21.26 16.08
C ARG A 64 1.44 21.17 15.13
N GLN A 65 1.49 20.25 14.16
CA GLN A 65 0.41 19.99 13.22
C GLN A 65 -0.52 18.86 13.70
N GLY A 66 -0.32 18.36 14.92
CA GLY A 66 -1.12 17.29 15.53
C GLY A 66 -0.79 15.90 15.00
N ARG A 67 0.32 15.73 14.26
CA ARG A 67 0.73 14.44 13.68
C ARG A 67 1.63 13.68 14.63
N PHE A 68 1.36 12.40 14.85
CA PHE A 68 2.23 11.57 15.67
C PHE A 68 3.57 11.30 14.98
N VAL A 69 4.65 11.65 15.66
CA VAL A 69 6.03 11.48 15.23
C VAL A 69 6.84 10.82 16.35
N GLN A 70 7.84 10.02 16.00
CA GLN A 70 8.74 9.42 16.97
C GLN A 70 9.72 10.50 17.46
N PRO A 71 9.86 10.72 18.78
CA PRO A 71 10.90 11.60 19.29
C PRO A 71 12.29 11.09 18.92
N GLN A 72 13.29 11.96 19.02
CA GLN A 72 14.69 11.59 18.82
C GLN A 72 15.04 10.41 19.75
N PRO A 73 15.62 9.29 19.25
CA PRO A 73 15.87 8.11 20.06
C PRO A 73 16.64 8.37 21.36
N ALA A 74 17.59 9.32 21.34
CA ALA A 74 18.37 9.72 22.52
C ALA A 74 17.53 10.38 23.64
N THR A 75 16.30 10.79 23.34
CA THR A 75 15.38 11.44 24.30
C THR A 75 14.41 10.46 24.94
N VAL A 76 14.32 9.22 24.46
CA VAL A 76 13.37 8.21 24.94
C VAL A 76 14.14 7.08 25.61
N SER A 77 13.67 6.63 26.77
CA SER A 77 14.27 5.51 27.51
C SER A 77 13.19 4.71 28.26
N GLY A 78 13.52 3.51 28.71
CA GLY A 78 12.59 2.59 29.39
C GLY A 78 12.14 1.44 28.50
N ASP A 79 10.91 0.98 28.69
CA ASP A 79 10.28 -0.14 27.98
C ASP A 79 9.82 0.27 26.57
N VAL A 80 10.77 0.46 25.67
CA VAL A 80 10.54 0.81 24.26
C VAL A 80 11.47 0.02 23.35
N GLY A 81 11.02 -0.33 22.16
CA GLY A 81 11.80 -1.04 21.15
C GLY A 81 11.18 -2.38 20.73
N PRO A 82 11.86 -3.14 19.86
CA PRO A 82 11.30 -4.32 19.20
C PRO A 82 11.22 -5.58 20.09
N SER A 83 11.72 -5.51 21.33
CA SER A 83 11.79 -6.67 22.22
C SER A 83 11.74 -6.26 23.68
N VAL A 84 10.53 -6.22 24.23
CA VAL A 84 10.22 -5.97 25.65
C VAL A 84 9.47 -7.19 26.19
N ALA A 85 9.76 -7.63 27.41
CA ALA A 85 9.00 -8.73 28.02
C ALA A 85 7.55 -8.26 28.27
N PRO A 86 6.49 -9.00 27.91
CA PRO A 86 5.13 -8.61 28.24
C PRO A 86 4.89 -8.68 29.76
N GLY A 87 3.94 -7.90 30.25
CA GLY A 87 3.57 -7.87 31.66
C GLY A 87 3.20 -6.48 32.16
N PRO A 88 2.87 -6.38 33.46
CA PRO A 88 2.56 -5.11 34.09
C PRO A 88 3.80 -4.25 34.35
N GLY A 89 3.57 -2.98 34.68
CA GLY A 89 4.59 -2.07 35.23
C GLY A 89 5.62 -1.59 34.21
N LYS A 90 5.23 -1.43 32.95
CA LYS A 90 6.06 -0.81 31.90
C LYS A 90 6.17 0.69 32.13
N SER A 91 7.32 1.24 31.77
CA SER A 91 7.57 2.67 31.89
C SER A 91 8.37 3.22 30.72
N ILE A 92 7.89 4.32 30.14
CA ILE A 92 8.61 5.10 29.13
C ILE A 92 8.89 6.47 29.70
N THR A 93 10.16 6.89 29.63
CA THR A 93 10.60 8.23 30.00
C THR A 93 11.02 8.98 28.74
N TRP A 94 10.38 10.12 28.51
CA TRP A 94 10.69 11.04 27.41
C TRP A 94 11.24 12.35 27.96
N ARG A 95 12.44 12.72 27.54
CA ARG A 95 13.09 14.00 27.88
C ARG A 95 12.74 15.04 26.81
N PHE A 96 11.79 15.91 27.11
CA PHE A 96 11.40 17.01 26.23
C PHE A 96 12.20 18.27 26.61
N ARG A 97 13.03 18.77 25.68
CA ARG A 97 13.78 20.02 25.85
C ARG A 97 13.50 21.03 24.74
N ASP A 98 12.79 20.62 23.70
CA ASP A 98 12.56 21.41 22.49
C ASP A 98 11.17 22.03 22.48
N ALA A 99 11.09 23.32 22.14
CA ALA A 99 9.84 24.08 21.99
C ALA A 99 8.93 23.59 20.83
N GLU A 100 9.36 22.57 20.08
CA GLU A 100 8.58 21.97 18.98
C GLU A 100 7.62 20.87 19.45
N MET A 101 7.89 20.22 20.59
CA MET A 101 7.06 19.15 21.16
C MET A 101 6.95 19.34 22.68
N ASP A 102 5.98 20.16 23.06
CA ASP A 102 5.65 20.46 24.46
C ASP A 102 4.52 19.52 24.93
N PRO A 103 4.68 18.76 26.03
CA PRO A 103 3.62 17.91 26.59
C PRO A 103 2.29 18.62 26.82
N ASP A 104 2.30 19.93 27.09
CA ASP A 104 1.07 20.70 27.32
C ASP A 104 0.17 20.80 26.09
N ASN A 105 0.77 20.72 24.90
CA ASN A 105 0.08 20.79 23.61
C ASN A 105 0.23 19.51 22.78
N ALA A 106 0.77 18.45 23.39
CA ALA A 106 1.02 17.18 22.73
C ALA A 106 0.15 16.05 23.28
N LYS A 107 -0.20 15.13 22.39
CA LYS A 107 -0.67 13.80 22.75
C LYS A 107 0.50 12.83 22.66
N PHE A 108 0.51 11.83 23.52
CA PHE A 108 1.37 10.67 23.34
C PHE A 108 0.58 9.50 22.78
N ARG A 109 1.30 8.59 22.12
CA ARG A 109 0.79 7.32 21.62
C ARG A 109 1.77 6.21 21.97
N ILE A 110 1.22 5.13 22.49
CA ILE A 110 1.90 3.85 22.67
C ILE A 110 1.30 2.88 21.65
N VAL A 111 2.16 2.22 20.87
CA VAL A 111 1.78 1.10 20.02
C VAL A 111 2.52 -0.13 20.52
N VAL A 112 1.78 -1.16 20.91
CA VAL A 112 2.32 -2.47 21.27
C VAL A 112 1.98 -3.44 20.14
N TRP A 113 2.93 -4.26 19.72
CA TRP A 113 2.69 -5.32 18.73
C TRP A 113 3.22 -6.67 19.18
N ASP A 114 2.54 -7.73 18.73
CA ASP A 114 2.96 -9.12 18.92
C ASP A 114 4.06 -9.52 17.92
N LYS A 115 4.54 -10.77 17.98
CA LYS A 115 5.51 -11.29 16.99
C LYS A 115 4.89 -12.32 16.06
N ARG A 116 3.56 -12.35 15.99
CA ARG A 116 2.81 -13.33 15.20
C ARG A 116 2.37 -12.72 13.88
N PRO A 117 2.81 -13.27 12.74
CA PRO A 117 2.31 -12.86 11.45
C PRO A 117 0.78 -13.00 11.38
N VAL A 118 0.14 -11.95 10.88
CA VAL A 118 -1.30 -11.91 10.64
C VAL A 118 -1.57 -12.60 9.30
N PRO A 119 -2.50 -13.57 9.25
CA PRO A 119 -2.87 -14.23 8.01
C PRO A 119 -3.55 -13.24 7.05
N ALA A 120 -3.36 -13.43 5.74
CA ALA A 120 -3.87 -12.51 4.71
C ALA A 120 -5.39 -12.34 4.82
N GLU A 121 -6.14 -13.39 5.17
CA GLU A 121 -7.59 -13.39 5.34
C GLU A 121 -8.08 -12.30 6.30
N GLU A 122 -7.31 -12.01 7.37
CA GLU A 122 -7.67 -10.96 8.33
C GLU A 122 -7.59 -9.56 7.70
N LEU A 123 -6.55 -9.32 6.89
CA LEU A 123 -6.41 -8.06 6.14
C LEU A 123 -7.45 -7.97 5.02
N LEU A 124 -7.68 -9.06 4.30
CA LEU A 124 -8.63 -9.13 3.19
C LEU A 124 -10.07 -8.85 3.63
N ALA A 125 -10.43 -9.22 4.86
CA ALA A 125 -11.73 -8.90 5.45
C ALA A 125 -11.98 -7.39 5.58
N LYS A 126 -10.92 -6.55 5.54
CA LYS A 126 -11.00 -5.08 5.64
C LYS A 126 -11.14 -4.38 4.29
N VAL A 127 -11.02 -5.09 3.17
CA VAL A 127 -11.10 -4.50 1.82
C VAL A 127 -12.53 -3.97 1.57
N ASP A 128 -12.65 -2.67 1.33
CA ASP A 128 -13.90 -1.91 1.21
C ASP A 128 -14.05 -1.27 -0.18
N THR A 129 -14.91 -1.85 -1.01
CA THR A 129 -15.28 -1.29 -2.32
C THR A 129 -15.98 0.05 -2.24
N GLY A 130 -16.64 0.35 -1.11
CA GLY A 130 -17.25 1.65 -0.85
C GLY A 130 -16.22 2.77 -0.71
N ARG A 131 -15.06 2.50 -0.09
CA ARG A 131 -13.93 3.44 -0.06
C ARG A 131 -13.39 3.70 -1.47
N MET A 132 -13.10 2.64 -2.22
CA MET A 132 -12.63 2.78 -3.61
C MET A 132 -13.61 3.58 -4.47
N LYS A 133 -14.92 3.28 -4.39
CA LYS A 133 -15.95 4.05 -5.11
C LYS A 133 -15.93 5.54 -4.77
N ARG A 134 -15.73 5.92 -3.49
CA ARG A 134 -15.63 7.34 -3.10
C ARG A 134 -14.40 8.01 -3.71
N HIS A 135 -13.25 7.32 -3.72
CA HIS A 135 -12.03 7.84 -4.34
C HIS A 135 -12.16 7.99 -5.85
N LEU A 136 -12.83 7.04 -6.52
CA LEU A 136 -13.18 7.18 -7.93
C LEU A 136 -13.94 8.48 -8.17
N VAL A 137 -15.05 8.70 -7.46
CA VAL A 137 -15.86 9.93 -7.62
C VAL A 137 -15.07 11.19 -7.29
N GLU A 138 -14.23 11.16 -6.25
CA GLU A 138 -13.46 12.34 -5.79
C GLU A 138 -12.37 12.76 -6.78
N PHE A 139 -11.67 11.80 -7.39
CA PHE A 139 -10.49 12.07 -8.20
C PHE A 139 -10.75 12.00 -9.72
N SER A 140 -11.95 11.58 -10.13
CA SER A 140 -12.45 11.63 -11.52
C SER A 140 -12.81 13.06 -11.94
N ILE A 141 -11.83 13.93 -11.87
CA ILE A 141 -11.88 15.33 -12.30
C ILE A 141 -10.65 15.64 -13.14
N LEU A 142 -10.70 16.74 -13.90
CA LEU A 142 -9.55 17.18 -14.70
C LEU A 142 -8.36 17.48 -13.80
N ARG A 143 -7.22 16.85 -14.10
CA ARG A 143 -6.04 16.78 -13.22
C ARG A 143 -4.74 16.72 -14.02
N ASP A 144 -4.72 17.37 -15.18
CA ASP A 144 -3.52 17.54 -15.99
C ASP A 144 -2.76 18.82 -15.59
N HIS A 145 -1.48 18.91 -15.98
CA HIS A 145 -0.64 20.07 -15.67
C HIS A 145 -0.68 21.17 -16.74
N GLU A 146 -1.41 21.01 -17.85
CA GLU A 146 -1.43 21.98 -18.96
C GLU A 146 -2.64 22.91 -18.91
N SER A 147 -3.80 22.39 -18.56
CA SER A 147 -5.05 23.14 -18.50
C SER A 147 -5.14 23.97 -17.21
N GLU A 148 -5.77 25.15 -17.29
CA GLU A 148 -5.96 25.98 -16.10
C GLU A 148 -6.82 25.30 -15.02
N GLU A 149 -7.81 24.49 -15.44
CA GLU A 149 -8.67 23.76 -14.52
C GLU A 149 -7.92 22.59 -13.86
N GLY A 150 -7.13 21.81 -14.61
CA GLY A 150 -6.28 20.77 -14.05
C GLY A 150 -5.28 21.32 -13.03
N GLN A 151 -4.61 22.42 -13.37
CA GLN A 151 -3.69 23.11 -12.45
C GLN A 151 -4.38 23.63 -11.17
N ARG A 152 -5.66 24.06 -11.25
CA ARG A 152 -6.45 24.45 -10.07
C ARG A 152 -6.84 23.24 -9.21
N ASN A 153 -7.08 22.08 -9.80
CA ASN A 153 -7.56 20.88 -9.11
C ASN A 153 -6.43 20.08 -8.44
N LEU A 154 -5.25 20.01 -9.05
CA LEU A 154 -4.10 19.21 -8.57
C LEU A 154 -3.73 19.44 -7.10
N PRO A 155 -3.65 20.69 -6.58
CA PRO A 155 -3.41 20.93 -5.16
C PRO A 155 -4.45 20.28 -4.24
N GLY A 156 -5.74 20.36 -4.59
CA GLY A 156 -6.82 19.75 -3.81
C GLY A 156 -6.73 18.22 -3.80
N ILE A 157 -6.36 17.61 -4.92
CA ILE A 157 -6.13 16.15 -5.01
C ILE A 157 -4.98 15.74 -4.08
N ARG A 158 -3.85 16.44 -4.15
CA ARG A 158 -2.68 16.17 -3.29
C ARG A 158 -3.05 16.24 -1.80
N ASP A 159 -3.80 17.26 -1.42
CA ASP A 159 -4.26 17.46 -0.04
C ASP A 159 -5.25 16.37 0.38
N SER A 160 -6.18 15.97 -0.49
CA SER A 160 -7.12 14.88 -0.22
C SER A 160 -6.41 13.53 -0.03
N LEU A 161 -5.44 13.20 -0.88
CA LEU A 161 -4.61 11.99 -0.75
C LEU A 161 -3.87 11.98 0.60
N ALA A 162 -3.18 13.07 0.91
CA ALA A 162 -2.42 13.22 2.15
C ALA A 162 -3.32 13.17 3.40
N ALA A 163 -4.49 13.82 3.33
CA ALA A 163 -5.45 13.84 4.42
C ALA A 163 -6.08 12.47 4.63
N PHE A 164 -6.36 11.71 3.57
CA PHE A 164 -6.84 10.33 3.70
C PHE A 164 -5.85 9.44 4.44
N LEU A 165 -4.58 9.41 3.99
CA LEU A 165 -3.53 8.62 4.63
C LEU A 165 -3.36 8.99 6.11
N THR A 166 -3.34 10.29 6.39
CA THR A 166 -3.24 10.81 7.77
C THR A 166 -4.43 10.37 8.63
N ARG A 167 -5.65 10.40 8.10
CA ARG A 167 -6.86 9.92 8.81
C ARG A 167 -6.82 8.41 9.09
N GLN A 168 -6.19 7.62 8.23
CA GLN A 168 -5.94 6.19 8.51
C GLN A 168 -4.85 5.97 9.57
N GLY A 169 -4.17 7.03 10.03
CA GLY A 169 -3.05 6.93 10.97
C GLY A 169 -1.76 6.45 10.32
N VAL A 170 -1.66 6.53 8.99
CA VAL A 170 -0.45 6.23 8.21
C VAL A 170 0.46 7.46 8.20
N GLN A 171 1.78 7.27 8.27
CA GLN A 171 2.73 8.37 8.14
C GLN A 171 2.69 8.91 6.71
N THR A 172 2.28 10.16 6.54
CA THR A 172 2.22 10.81 5.23
C THR A 172 3.51 11.57 4.96
N LEU A 173 4.12 11.34 3.80
CA LEU A 173 5.29 12.04 3.29
C LEU A 173 4.97 12.64 1.92
N THR A 174 5.61 13.76 1.58
CA THR A 174 5.51 14.36 0.24
C THR A 174 6.90 14.58 -0.33
N GLN A 175 7.02 14.51 -1.65
CA GLN A 175 8.26 14.82 -2.37
C GLN A 175 7.92 15.85 -3.45
N ASP A 176 8.34 17.10 -3.20
CA ASP A 176 8.15 18.22 -4.12
C ASP A 176 9.29 18.33 -5.12
N TYR A 177 8.96 18.70 -6.35
CA TYR A 177 9.93 18.94 -7.42
C TYR A 177 9.39 19.90 -8.49
N THR A 178 10.28 20.37 -9.35
CA THR A 178 9.96 21.24 -10.49
C THR A 178 10.44 20.59 -11.77
N PHE A 179 9.59 20.56 -12.78
CA PHE A 179 9.91 20.02 -14.11
C PHE A 179 9.32 20.93 -15.19
N GLY A 180 10.14 21.42 -16.12
CA GLY A 180 9.67 22.27 -17.21
C GLY A 180 8.95 23.56 -16.76
N GLY A 181 9.24 24.07 -15.55
CA GLY A 181 8.54 25.21 -14.95
C GLY A 181 7.23 24.86 -14.23
N MET A 182 6.77 23.61 -14.31
CA MET A 182 5.62 23.09 -13.57
C MET A 182 6.04 22.55 -12.20
N THR A 183 5.12 22.49 -11.24
CA THR A 183 5.37 21.95 -9.89
C THR A 183 4.72 20.58 -9.74
N GLY A 184 5.51 19.57 -9.39
CA GLY A 184 5.06 18.20 -9.13
C GLY A 184 5.20 17.85 -7.66
N ARG A 185 4.33 16.94 -7.18
CA ARG A 185 4.37 16.44 -5.80
C ARG A 185 3.99 14.96 -5.75
N ASN A 186 4.92 14.09 -5.39
CA ASN A 186 4.53 12.74 -4.98
C ASN A 186 3.89 12.79 -3.59
N VAL A 187 2.83 12.00 -3.38
CA VAL A 187 2.20 11.79 -2.06
C VAL A 187 2.40 10.34 -1.66
N LEU A 188 3.03 10.11 -0.51
CA LEU A 188 3.42 8.79 -0.04
C LEU A 188 2.79 8.52 1.33
N GLY A 189 2.25 7.33 1.51
CA GLY A 189 1.91 6.77 2.82
C GLY A 189 2.96 5.73 3.22
N GLN A 190 3.45 5.78 4.45
CA GLN A 190 4.45 4.84 4.96
C GLN A 190 3.99 4.23 6.30
N ILE A 191 4.08 2.91 6.39
CA ILE A 191 4.04 2.16 7.65
C ILE A 191 5.45 1.62 7.86
N GLU A 192 6.19 2.24 8.78
CA GLU A 192 7.59 1.90 9.04
C GLU A 192 7.71 0.49 9.64
N GLY A 193 8.54 -0.34 8.99
CA GLY A 193 8.83 -1.70 9.44
C GLY A 193 9.63 -1.71 10.75
N SER A 194 9.40 -2.72 11.58
CA SER A 194 10.09 -2.91 12.87
C SER A 194 11.21 -3.95 12.81
N GLY A 195 11.46 -4.56 11.65
CA GLY A 195 12.57 -5.48 11.43
C GLY A 195 13.93 -4.81 11.58
N PRO A 196 15.02 -5.58 11.76
CA PRO A 196 16.37 -5.03 11.97
C PRO A 196 16.96 -4.32 10.73
N ALA A 197 16.49 -4.69 9.54
CA ALA A 197 16.84 -4.06 8.26
C ALA A 197 15.61 -4.14 7.34
N PRO A 198 14.57 -3.34 7.62
CA PRO A 198 13.28 -3.50 6.96
C PRO A 198 13.41 -3.14 5.48
N GLY A 199 13.05 -4.07 4.60
CA GLY A 199 12.88 -3.77 3.18
C GLY A 199 11.59 -2.99 2.92
N LYS A 200 11.39 -2.51 1.69
CA LYS A 200 10.16 -1.82 1.27
C LYS A 200 9.28 -2.71 0.40
N VAL A 201 8.01 -2.77 0.74
CA VAL A 201 6.94 -3.39 -0.04
C VAL A 201 6.01 -2.28 -0.49
N ILE A 202 5.91 -2.07 -1.80
CA ILE A 202 5.38 -0.83 -2.37
C ILE A 202 4.14 -1.14 -3.21
N ALA A 203 3.01 -0.49 -2.93
CA ALA A 203 1.91 -0.36 -3.88
C ALA A 203 2.02 1.03 -4.52
N LEU A 204 1.96 1.14 -5.84
CA LEU A 204 2.12 2.41 -6.54
C LEU A 204 1.12 2.61 -7.69
N SER A 205 0.81 3.87 -7.95
CA SER A 205 -0.01 4.36 -9.06
C SER A 205 0.30 5.85 -9.27
N HIS A 206 -0.12 6.42 -10.41
CA HIS A 206 -0.08 7.88 -10.61
C HIS A 206 -1.46 8.50 -10.52
N TYR A 207 -1.55 9.74 -10.04
CA TYR A 207 -2.82 10.45 -9.87
C TYR A 207 -3.05 11.52 -10.94
N ASP A 208 -2.02 12.00 -11.63
CA ASP A 208 -2.17 12.97 -12.72
C ASP A 208 -2.78 12.34 -13.97
N ALA A 209 -3.23 13.20 -14.88
CA ALA A 209 -3.75 12.81 -16.19
C ALA A 209 -2.98 13.51 -17.31
N VAL A 210 -2.97 12.90 -18.50
CA VAL A 210 -2.48 13.56 -19.73
C VAL A 210 -3.41 14.72 -20.10
N ARG A 211 -2.90 15.70 -20.85
CA ARG A 211 -3.65 16.89 -21.26
C ARG A 211 -4.99 16.58 -21.92
N ASP A 212 -5.98 17.43 -21.61
CA ASP A 212 -7.35 17.40 -22.14
C ASP A 212 -8.04 16.03 -21.93
N ASN A 213 -7.46 15.19 -21.07
CA ASN A 213 -8.02 13.92 -20.71
C ASN A 213 -8.91 14.09 -19.49
N THR A 214 -10.20 14.09 -19.77
CA THR A 214 -11.25 13.93 -18.76
C THR A 214 -11.56 12.45 -18.50
N ASP A 215 -10.79 11.51 -19.07
CA ASP A 215 -10.98 10.09 -18.79
C ASP A 215 -10.68 9.80 -17.31
N ASP A 216 -11.78 9.61 -16.61
CA ASP A 216 -11.90 9.41 -15.19
C ASP A 216 -11.18 8.14 -14.70
N LEU A 217 -10.85 7.21 -15.60
CA LEU A 217 -10.33 5.89 -15.28
C LEU A 217 -8.80 5.83 -15.20
N VAL A 218 -8.11 6.69 -15.95
CA VAL A 218 -6.65 6.71 -16.14
C VAL A 218 -6.01 7.79 -15.26
N ASN A 219 -5.47 7.52 -14.08
CA ASN A 219 -5.37 6.23 -13.39
C ASN A 219 -6.00 6.31 -11.98
N THR A 220 -7.20 6.89 -11.89
CA THR A 220 -7.94 7.01 -10.63
C THR A 220 -8.23 5.64 -10.00
N THR A 221 -8.46 4.63 -10.83
CA THR A 221 -8.66 3.24 -10.40
C THR A 221 -7.44 2.70 -9.65
N GLY A 222 -6.24 2.87 -10.20
CA GLY A 222 -4.98 2.47 -9.56
C GLY A 222 -4.75 3.20 -8.24
N VAL A 223 -4.91 4.53 -8.20
CA VAL A 223 -4.73 5.32 -6.97
C VAL A 223 -5.73 4.92 -5.91
N SER A 224 -6.99 4.69 -6.28
CA SER A 224 -8.01 4.19 -5.36
C SER A 224 -7.62 2.84 -4.75
N GLY A 225 -7.01 1.96 -5.56
CA GLY A 225 -6.45 0.69 -5.08
C GLY A 225 -5.28 0.88 -4.11
N VAL A 226 -4.35 1.78 -4.39
CA VAL A 226 -3.23 2.10 -3.50
C VAL A 226 -3.72 2.62 -2.14
N LEU A 227 -4.68 3.56 -2.14
CA LEU A 227 -5.26 4.09 -0.91
C LEU A 227 -5.99 3.01 -0.10
N GLU A 228 -6.71 2.12 -0.78
CA GLU A 228 -7.41 1.01 -0.15
C GLU A 228 -6.43 0.01 0.49
N ILE A 229 -5.35 -0.34 -0.22
CA ILE A 229 -4.27 -1.16 0.34
C ILE A 229 -3.71 -0.51 1.60
N MET A 230 -3.41 0.79 1.58
CA MET A 230 -2.88 1.48 2.76
C MET A 230 -3.89 1.52 3.92
N ALA A 231 -5.18 1.66 3.64
CA ALA A 231 -6.22 1.59 4.66
C ALA A 231 -6.36 0.19 5.28
N VAL A 232 -6.14 -0.87 4.50
CA VAL A 232 -6.16 -2.26 4.98
C VAL A 232 -4.97 -2.56 5.89
N PHE A 233 -3.77 -2.10 5.52
CA PHE A 233 -2.57 -2.25 6.36
C PHE A 233 -2.55 -1.28 7.55
N ALA A 234 -3.35 -0.23 7.53
CA ALA A 234 -3.46 0.69 8.66
C ALA A 234 -3.88 -0.04 9.95
N GLY A 235 -3.18 0.26 11.04
CA GLY A 235 -3.39 -0.38 12.34
C GLY A 235 -2.62 -1.70 12.54
N TYR A 236 -1.82 -2.13 11.57
CA TYR A 236 -0.85 -3.21 11.76
C TYR A 236 0.57 -2.65 11.91
N GLN A 237 1.40 -3.35 12.68
CA GLN A 237 2.85 -3.18 12.62
C GLN A 237 3.38 -4.21 11.62
N THR A 238 4.38 -3.87 10.83
CA THR A 238 4.96 -4.78 9.83
C THR A 238 6.43 -5.03 10.13
N GLU A 239 6.97 -6.18 9.72
CA GLU A 239 8.41 -6.43 9.79
C GLU A 239 9.14 -5.57 8.75
N ASN A 240 8.61 -5.52 7.53
CA ASN A 240 9.12 -4.70 6.42
C ASN A 240 8.24 -3.46 6.23
N THR A 241 8.84 -2.37 5.77
CA THR A 241 8.15 -1.11 5.53
C THR A 241 7.14 -1.26 4.39
N VAL A 242 5.89 -0.88 4.63
CA VAL A 242 4.86 -0.80 3.58
C VAL A 242 4.76 0.64 3.10
N VAL A 243 4.77 0.83 1.78
CA VAL A 243 4.64 2.14 1.13
C VAL A 243 3.48 2.11 0.15
N GLY A 244 2.59 3.09 0.25
CA GLY A 244 1.62 3.44 -0.79
C GLY A 244 2.08 4.70 -1.48
N ALA A 245 2.36 4.65 -2.78
CA ALA A 245 2.86 5.77 -3.55
C ALA A 245 1.84 6.24 -4.58
N ALA A 246 1.41 7.50 -4.46
CA ALA A 246 0.67 8.21 -5.50
C ALA A 246 1.63 9.19 -6.18
N PHE A 247 2.10 8.82 -7.35
CA PHE A 247 3.05 9.61 -8.15
C PHE A 247 2.36 10.68 -8.98
N ASP A 248 3.11 11.73 -9.28
CA ASP A 248 2.67 12.85 -10.10
C ASP A 248 3.51 12.96 -11.37
N MET A 249 2.96 13.61 -12.39
CA MET A 249 3.59 13.82 -13.69
C MET A 249 3.99 12.51 -14.41
N ALA A 250 3.16 11.47 -14.31
CA ALA A 250 3.31 10.27 -15.14
C ALA A 250 3.13 10.56 -16.63
N ALA A 251 2.25 11.53 -16.95
CA ALA A 251 2.05 12.03 -18.31
C ALA A 251 3.30 12.65 -18.95
N TYR A 252 4.32 12.98 -18.15
CA TYR A 252 5.55 13.65 -18.58
C TYR A 252 6.77 12.74 -18.49
N GLU A 253 6.65 11.48 -18.90
CA GLU A 253 7.73 10.48 -18.83
C GLU A 253 8.01 10.00 -17.39
N TYR A 254 6.95 9.78 -16.59
CA TYR A 254 7.05 9.16 -15.25
C TYR A 254 7.97 9.94 -14.29
N ILE A 255 7.91 11.27 -14.32
CA ILE A 255 8.79 12.14 -13.51
C ILE A 255 8.65 11.81 -12.02
N GLY A 256 7.43 11.57 -11.52
CA GLY A 256 7.22 11.25 -10.12
C GLY A 256 7.92 9.97 -9.67
N SER A 257 7.74 8.86 -10.37
CA SER A 257 8.42 7.61 -10.03
C SER A 257 9.95 7.70 -10.23
N ASN A 258 10.42 8.42 -11.25
CA ASN A 258 11.84 8.72 -11.42
C ASN A 258 12.41 9.53 -10.24
N HIS A 259 11.68 10.54 -9.75
CA HIS A 259 12.07 11.29 -8.56
C HIS A 259 12.09 10.41 -7.30
N TYR A 260 11.13 9.51 -7.15
CA TYR A 260 11.14 8.57 -6.03
C TYR A 260 12.40 7.71 -6.05
N ILE A 261 12.73 7.11 -7.18
CA ILE A 261 13.87 6.18 -7.31
C ILE A 261 15.23 6.90 -7.25
N TYR A 262 15.39 8.01 -7.97
CA TYR A 262 16.71 8.61 -8.22
C TYR A 262 16.98 9.91 -7.44
N HIS A 263 15.95 10.51 -6.83
CA HIS A 263 16.04 11.85 -6.22
C HIS A 263 15.52 11.91 -4.78
N GLY A 264 15.87 10.88 -3.99
CA GLY A 264 15.75 10.92 -2.53
C GLY A 264 14.45 10.38 -1.93
N GLY A 265 13.53 9.86 -2.76
CA GLY A 265 12.35 9.13 -2.25
C GLY A 265 12.70 7.74 -1.71
N LEU A 266 13.58 7.03 -2.41
CA LEU A 266 14.25 5.82 -1.98
C LEU A 266 15.68 6.18 -1.55
N LYS A 267 15.99 6.01 -0.26
CA LYS A 267 17.30 6.35 0.30
C LYS A 267 18.33 5.30 -0.09
N TRP A 268 19.59 5.72 -0.17
CA TRP A 268 20.70 4.80 -0.44
C TRP A 268 20.74 3.66 0.59
N GLY A 269 20.85 2.43 0.09
CA GLY A 269 20.87 1.21 0.92
C GLY A 269 19.48 0.67 1.30
N GLU A 270 18.38 1.39 1.05
CA GLU A 270 17.04 0.83 1.23
C GLU A 270 16.77 -0.22 0.14
N LYS A 271 16.32 -1.40 0.57
CA LYS A 271 16.02 -2.53 -0.32
C LYS A 271 14.55 -2.55 -0.69
N VAL A 272 14.21 -2.57 -1.98
CA VAL A 272 12.85 -2.86 -2.44
C VAL A 272 12.67 -4.38 -2.52
N LEU A 273 11.71 -4.91 -1.76
CA LEU A 273 11.34 -6.35 -1.78
C LEU A 273 10.36 -6.65 -2.91
N GLY A 274 9.50 -5.69 -3.25
CA GLY A 274 8.59 -5.78 -4.36
C GLY A 274 7.75 -4.51 -4.49
N ALA A 275 7.54 -4.08 -5.73
CA ALA A 275 6.67 -2.98 -6.08
C ALA A 275 5.51 -3.47 -6.97
N PHE A 276 4.28 -3.12 -6.62
CA PHE A 276 3.06 -3.50 -7.32
C PHE A 276 2.48 -2.26 -7.96
N TYR A 277 2.66 -2.12 -9.28
CA TYR A 277 2.10 -1.03 -10.06
C TYR A 277 0.70 -1.36 -10.52
N LEU A 278 -0.25 -0.57 -10.03
CA LEU A 278 -1.67 -0.70 -10.32
C LEU A 278 -2.04 0.36 -11.36
N ASP A 279 -2.40 -0.09 -12.55
CA ASP A 279 -2.79 0.83 -13.62
C ASP A 279 -4.04 0.35 -14.35
N LEU A 280 -5.05 1.20 -14.42
CA LEU A 280 -6.34 0.88 -15.00
C LEU A 280 -6.96 -0.38 -14.39
N ILE A 281 -6.90 -0.54 -13.08
CA ILE A 281 -7.43 -1.74 -12.43
C ILE A 281 -8.96 -1.71 -12.44
N GLY A 282 -9.57 -2.77 -12.96
CA GLY A 282 -11.03 -2.87 -13.07
C GLY A 282 -11.66 -2.01 -14.15
N ALA A 283 -10.89 -1.49 -15.11
CA ALA A 283 -11.46 -1.00 -16.36
C ALA A 283 -12.18 -2.15 -17.08
N GLU A 284 -13.44 -1.93 -17.50
CA GLU A 284 -14.20 -2.88 -18.31
C GLU A 284 -14.29 -2.38 -19.76
N ASP A 285 -14.02 -3.28 -20.71
CA ASP A 285 -14.37 -3.09 -22.11
C ASP A 285 -15.89 -3.22 -22.29
N LEU A 286 -16.48 -2.31 -23.09
CA LEU A 286 -17.88 -2.45 -23.52
C LEU A 286 -18.08 -3.65 -24.45
N ASP A 287 -17.00 -4.09 -25.10
CA ASP A 287 -16.97 -5.31 -25.90
C ASP A 287 -16.21 -6.41 -25.14
N PRO A 288 -16.91 -7.40 -24.55
CA PRO A 288 -16.29 -8.48 -23.77
C PRO A 288 -15.43 -9.42 -24.63
N ASP A 289 -15.49 -9.31 -25.97
CA ASP A 289 -14.68 -10.09 -26.90
C ASP A 289 -13.34 -9.40 -27.27
N LEU A 290 -13.12 -8.14 -26.88
CA LEU A 290 -11.90 -7.40 -27.18
C LEU A 290 -10.77 -7.73 -26.19
N ILE A 291 -9.56 -7.98 -26.72
CA ILE A 291 -8.35 -8.00 -25.90
C ILE A 291 -7.79 -6.57 -25.86
N PRO A 292 -7.48 -6.04 -24.67
CA PRO A 292 -6.89 -4.73 -24.54
C PRO A 292 -5.64 -4.52 -25.39
N PRO A 293 -5.49 -3.41 -26.12
CA PRO A 293 -4.36 -3.23 -27.05
C PRO A 293 -2.97 -3.32 -26.43
N LEU A 294 -2.76 -2.81 -25.21
CA LEU A 294 -1.49 -3.01 -24.49
C LEU A 294 -1.19 -4.51 -24.29
N ILE A 295 -2.22 -5.29 -23.93
CA ILE A 295 -2.10 -6.75 -23.81
C ILE A 295 -1.93 -7.37 -25.21
N GLN A 296 -2.69 -6.93 -26.20
CA GLN A 296 -2.61 -7.41 -27.59
C GLN A 296 -1.25 -7.16 -28.24
N ASP A 297 -0.52 -6.10 -27.86
CA ASP A 297 0.80 -5.80 -28.40
C ASP A 297 1.90 -6.63 -27.72
N LEU A 298 1.70 -6.98 -26.44
CA LEU A 298 2.66 -7.78 -25.66
C LEU A 298 2.44 -9.29 -25.82
N VAL A 299 1.22 -9.74 -26.12
CA VAL A 299 0.88 -11.15 -26.21
C VAL A 299 1.41 -11.90 -27.45
N PRO A 300 1.56 -11.30 -28.65
CA PRO A 300 2.07 -11.97 -29.85
C PRO A 300 3.45 -12.58 -29.61
N ASP A 301 4.30 -11.97 -28.78
CA ASP A 301 5.65 -12.49 -28.55
C ASP A 301 5.78 -13.22 -27.21
N TYR A 302 4.95 -12.88 -26.21
CA TYR A 302 5.15 -13.33 -24.82
C TYR A 302 3.94 -14.04 -24.17
N GLY A 303 2.78 -14.15 -24.84
CA GLY A 303 1.54 -14.71 -24.28
C GLY A 303 0.74 -15.71 -25.16
N LYS A 304 1.22 -16.03 -26.37
CA LYS A 304 0.52 -16.86 -27.39
C LYS A 304 -0.06 -18.21 -26.91
N PRO A 305 0.58 -19.00 -26.03
CA PRO A 305 0.01 -20.28 -25.59
C PRO A 305 -1.25 -20.12 -24.73
N LEU A 306 -1.34 -19.02 -23.96
CA LEU A 306 -2.38 -18.81 -22.94
C LEU A 306 -3.71 -18.34 -23.54
N LEU A 307 -3.69 -17.62 -24.66
CA LEU A 307 -4.91 -17.20 -25.38
C LEU A 307 -5.58 -18.34 -26.17
N LYS A 308 -4.87 -19.41 -26.49
CA LYS A 308 -5.44 -20.56 -27.22
C LYS A 308 -6.31 -21.46 -26.34
N GLU A 309 -6.10 -21.44 -25.02
CA GLU A 309 -6.74 -22.37 -24.08
C GLU A 309 -7.85 -21.74 -23.22
N LYS A 310 -7.97 -20.41 -23.16
CA LYS A 310 -8.98 -19.72 -22.35
C LYS A 310 -9.80 -18.70 -23.14
N GLN A 311 -11.10 -18.79 -22.93
CA GLN A 311 -12.19 -18.08 -23.61
C GLN A 311 -12.09 -16.56 -23.46
N ARG A 312 -12.69 -15.87 -24.43
CA ARG A 312 -12.90 -14.42 -24.54
C ARG A 312 -13.47 -13.83 -23.24
N GLY A 313 -12.94 -12.69 -22.78
CA GLY A 313 -13.32 -12.01 -21.53
C GLY A 313 -12.29 -10.99 -21.04
N SER A 314 -12.62 -10.25 -19.98
CA SER A 314 -11.72 -9.29 -19.32
C SER A 314 -10.59 -10.01 -18.57
N PHE A 315 -9.34 -9.81 -18.99
CA PHE A 315 -8.14 -10.36 -18.36
C PHE A 315 -7.43 -9.29 -17.52
N THR A 316 -6.70 -9.73 -16.51
CA THR A 316 -5.70 -8.92 -15.80
C THR A 316 -4.31 -9.29 -16.29
N GLY A 317 -3.72 -8.43 -17.11
CA GLY A 317 -2.32 -8.53 -17.48
C GLY A 317 -1.41 -8.38 -16.26
N LEU A 318 -0.52 -9.35 -16.08
CA LEU A 318 0.54 -9.31 -15.08
C LEU A 318 1.89 -9.35 -15.79
N ILE A 319 2.47 -8.17 -15.97
CA ILE A 319 3.71 -8.00 -16.71
C ILE A 319 4.88 -7.98 -15.72
N ALA A 320 5.86 -8.84 -15.97
CA ALA A 320 7.06 -8.95 -15.14
C ALA A 320 8.29 -9.21 -16.01
N ASN A 321 9.38 -8.52 -15.69
CA ASN A 321 10.71 -8.84 -16.22
C ASN A 321 11.37 -9.97 -15.38
N PRO A 322 12.56 -10.48 -15.75
CA PRO A 322 13.20 -11.58 -15.03
C PRO A 322 13.52 -11.26 -13.57
N ASN A 323 13.90 -10.01 -13.26
CA ASN A 323 14.15 -9.56 -11.88
C ASN A 323 12.89 -9.57 -11.01
N SER A 324 11.72 -9.46 -11.65
CA SER A 324 10.41 -9.45 -10.99
C SER A 324 9.67 -10.80 -11.06
N LEU A 325 10.28 -11.85 -11.60
CA LEU A 325 9.60 -13.13 -11.80
C LEU A 325 9.05 -13.72 -10.49
N ALA A 326 9.84 -13.70 -9.42
CA ALA A 326 9.40 -14.18 -8.11
C ALA A 326 8.20 -13.39 -7.57
N LEU A 327 8.19 -12.08 -7.81
CA LEU A 327 7.10 -11.18 -7.41
C LEU A 327 5.83 -11.44 -8.24
N GLY A 328 5.97 -11.67 -9.54
CA GLY A 328 4.85 -12.07 -10.41
C GLY A 328 4.23 -13.41 -10.00
N LEU A 329 5.06 -14.41 -9.75
CA LEU A 329 4.60 -15.72 -9.25
C LEU A 329 3.91 -15.60 -7.88
N LEU A 330 4.39 -14.69 -7.02
CA LEU A 330 3.73 -14.40 -5.75
C LEU A 330 2.32 -13.85 -5.98
N PHE A 331 2.18 -12.82 -6.82
CA PHE A 331 0.87 -12.26 -7.16
C PHE A 331 -0.08 -13.32 -7.75
N GLU A 332 0.39 -14.17 -8.66
CA GLU A 332 -0.44 -15.25 -9.25
C GLU A 332 -0.97 -16.22 -8.20
N ARG A 333 -0.11 -16.67 -7.27
CA ARG A 333 -0.53 -17.55 -6.17
C ARG A 333 -1.53 -16.85 -5.27
N SER A 334 -1.30 -15.58 -4.95
CA SER A 334 -2.20 -14.77 -4.14
C SER A 334 -3.56 -14.56 -4.82
N ALA A 335 -3.58 -14.26 -6.12
CA ALA A 335 -4.80 -14.14 -6.91
C ALA A 335 -5.56 -15.47 -6.95
N HIS A 336 -4.87 -16.58 -7.20
CA HIS A 336 -5.51 -17.91 -7.21
C HIS A 336 -6.17 -18.26 -5.87
N ALA A 337 -5.51 -17.93 -4.75
CA ALA A 337 -6.01 -18.25 -3.42
C ALA A 337 -7.13 -17.31 -2.94
N PHE A 338 -7.01 -16.00 -3.21
CA PHE A 338 -7.83 -14.97 -2.55
C PHE A 338 -8.72 -14.17 -3.50
N ALA A 339 -8.53 -14.33 -4.81
CA ALA A 339 -9.34 -13.71 -5.85
C ALA A 339 -9.58 -14.71 -7.00
N PRO A 340 -10.18 -15.89 -6.76
CA PRO A 340 -10.25 -16.98 -7.75
C PRO A 340 -11.07 -16.62 -9.00
N GLY A 341 -11.86 -15.55 -8.95
CA GLY A 341 -12.56 -14.99 -10.12
C GLY A 341 -11.71 -14.10 -11.02
N LEU A 342 -10.50 -13.72 -10.59
CA LEU A 342 -9.58 -12.88 -11.35
C LEU A 342 -8.83 -13.70 -12.39
N GLN A 343 -9.02 -13.37 -13.66
CA GLN A 343 -8.31 -14.03 -14.75
C GLN A 343 -6.94 -13.37 -14.96
N VAL A 344 -5.91 -13.87 -14.27
CA VAL A 344 -4.54 -13.36 -14.43
C VAL A 344 -3.90 -13.95 -15.68
N LEU A 345 -3.45 -13.07 -16.58
CA LEU A 345 -2.65 -13.39 -17.75
C LEU A 345 -1.19 -12.98 -17.49
N PRO A 346 -0.31 -13.93 -17.11
CA PRO A 346 1.10 -13.61 -16.93
C PRO A 346 1.77 -13.30 -18.28
N ILE A 347 2.43 -12.14 -18.35
CA ILE A 347 3.25 -11.70 -19.48
C ILE A 347 4.68 -11.57 -18.96
N ARG A 348 5.62 -12.27 -19.58
CA ARG A 348 7.03 -12.29 -19.18
C ARG A 348 7.87 -11.67 -20.26
N VAL A 349 8.48 -10.52 -19.96
CA VAL A 349 9.33 -9.79 -20.89
C VAL A 349 10.81 -10.06 -20.61
N PRO A 350 11.68 -10.12 -21.62
CA PRO A 350 13.12 -10.29 -21.44
C PRO A 350 13.77 -9.01 -20.88
N GLY A 351 14.96 -9.16 -20.30
CA GLY A 351 15.79 -8.02 -19.89
C GLY A 351 15.12 -7.08 -18.89
N TYR A 352 15.20 -5.78 -19.12
CA TYR A 352 14.42 -4.73 -18.45
C TYR A 352 13.17 -4.34 -19.25
N GLY A 353 12.71 -5.18 -20.19
CA GLY A 353 11.61 -4.87 -21.10
C GLY A 353 12.03 -4.11 -22.37
N GLU A 354 13.33 -3.95 -22.63
CA GLU A 354 13.85 -3.19 -23.78
C GLU A 354 13.38 -3.70 -25.14
N ASP A 355 13.24 -5.02 -25.28
CA ASP A 355 12.75 -5.66 -26.52
C ASP A 355 11.22 -5.66 -26.64
N ALA A 356 10.54 -5.10 -25.64
CA ALA A 356 9.10 -4.96 -25.56
C ALA A 356 8.76 -3.55 -25.04
N PHE A 357 9.12 -2.51 -25.80
CA PHE A 357 9.03 -1.10 -25.38
C PHE A 357 7.71 -0.73 -24.67
N MET A 358 6.57 -1.22 -25.15
CA MET A 358 5.25 -0.99 -24.53
C MET A 358 5.14 -1.55 -23.10
N SER A 359 5.94 -2.56 -22.75
CA SER A 359 6.02 -3.11 -21.39
C SER A 359 6.69 -2.16 -20.39
N GLN A 360 7.35 -1.09 -20.88
CA GLN A 360 7.97 -0.06 -20.06
C GLN A 360 7.08 1.19 -19.93
N ASP A 361 5.88 1.20 -20.53
CA ASP A 361 4.94 2.33 -20.49
C ASP A 361 4.21 2.40 -19.13
N GLY A 362 4.94 2.83 -18.09
CA GLY A 362 4.40 2.99 -16.75
C GLY A 362 5.47 3.30 -15.68
N ASP A 363 5.01 3.70 -14.50
CA ASP A 363 5.86 4.07 -13.37
C ASP A 363 6.74 2.92 -12.84
N HIS A 364 6.38 1.67 -13.12
CA HIS A 364 7.21 0.51 -12.76
C HIS A 364 8.55 0.49 -13.52
N SER A 365 8.66 1.18 -14.65
CA SER A 365 9.89 1.23 -15.46
C SER A 365 11.06 1.81 -14.67
N ALA A 366 10.83 2.86 -13.86
CA ALA A 366 11.86 3.45 -13.00
C ALA A 366 12.44 2.43 -12.00
N PHE A 367 11.61 1.51 -11.50
CA PHE A 367 12.05 0.41 -10.65
C PHE A 367 12.89 -0.59 -11.42
N TRP A 368 12.47 -0.98 -12.63
CA TRP A 368 13.25 -1.91 -13.47
C TRP A 368 14.62 -1.35 -13.83
N TYR A 369 14.70 -0.09 -14.27
CA TYR A 369 15.98 0.56 -14.61
C TYR A 369 16.94 0.67 -13.42
N SER A 370 16.40 0.81 -12.20
CA SER A 370 17.17 0.79 -10.95
C SER A 370 17.39 -0.61 -10.37
N LYS A 371 17.01 -1.67 -11.08
CA LYS A 371 17.14 -3.08 -10.69
C LYS A 371 16.32 -3.46 -9.45
N ASN A 372 15.27 -2.70 -9.15
CA ASN A 372 14.29 -3.02 -8.13
C ASN A 372 13.17 -3.90 -8.71
N PRO A 373 12.71 -4.94 -8.00
CA PRO A 373 11.64 -5.81 -8.47
C PRO A 373 10.30 -5.06 -8.46
N ALA A 374 9.64 -5.02 -9.61
CA ALA A 374 8.31 -4.45 -9.78
C ALA A 374 7.46 -5.27 -10.76
N VAL A 375 6.17 -5.44 -10.46
CA VAL A 375 5.19 -6.00 -11.40
C VAL A 375 4.22 -4.94 -11.85
N PHE A 376 3.85 -5.00 -13.12
CA PHE A 376 2.84 -4.14 -13.72
C PHE A 376 1.54 -4.92 -13.86
N ILE A 377 0.51 -4.48 -13.13
CA ILE A 377 -0.81 -5.09 -13.05
C ILE A 377 -1.81 -4.15 -13.72
N THR A 378 -2.47 -4.64 -14.75
CA THR A 378 -3.48 -3.87 -15.47
C THR A 378 -4.59 -4.75 -16.00
N THR A 379 -5.83 -4.30 -15.92
CA THR A 379 -6.94 -4.90 -16.66
C THR A 379 -7.19 -4.16 -17.97
N GLY A 380 -6.22 -3.34 -18.38
CA GLY A 380 -6.42 -2.07 -19.08
C GLY A 380 -7.24 -2.10 -20.35
N ARG A 381 -7.54 -0.92 -20.88
CA ARG A 381 -8.29 -0.67 -22.12
C ARG A 381 -7.37 0.01 -23.15
N ASN A 382 -7.85 0.35 -24.35
CA ASN A 382 -7.03 1.12 -25.30
C ASN A 382 -6.87 2.59 -24.85
N ARG A 383 -5.74 2.93 -24.20
CA ARG A 383 -5.40 4.30 -23.76
C ARG A 383 -5.48 5.36 -24.88
N ASN A 384 -5.29 4.96 -26.14
CA ASN A 384 -5.26 5.89 -27.28
C ASN A 384 -6.62 6.13 -27.93
N LEU A 385 -7.60 5.23 -27.76
CA LEU A 385 -8.95 5.39 -28.33
C LEU A 385 -9.89 6.21 -27.43
N GLU A 386 -9.52 6.43 -26.18
CA GLU A 386 -10.45 6.91 -25.14
C GLU A 386 -10.12 8.31 -24.62
N ARG A 387 -9.01 8.92 -25.09
CA ARG A 387 -8.70 10.34 -24.83
C ARG A 387 -9.90 11.21 -25.21
N GLY A 388 -10.47 11.91 -24.22
CA GLY A 388 -11.59 12.83 -24.43
C GLY A 388 -12.98 12.19 -24.37
N MET A 389 -13.12 10.91 -24.00
CA MET A 389 -14.41 10.33 -23.64
C MET A 389 -14.75 10.68 -22.19
N LYS A 390 -15.39 11.84 -21.99
CA LYS A 390 -16.00 12.18 -20.70
C LYS A 390 -17.28 11.38 -20.55
N GLU A 391 -17.33 10.50 -19.56
CA GLU A 391 -18.60 9.94 -19.10
C GLU A 391 -19.17 10.84 -18.00
N ASP A 392 -20.49 10.87 -17.84
CA ASP A 392 -21.12 11.57 -16.72
C ASP A 392 -20.98 10.81 -15.40
N ASP A 393 -20.68 9.49 -15.45
CA ASP A 393 -20.45 8.64 -14.29
C ASP A 393 -19.24 7.71 -14.49
N PRO A 394 -18.15 7.87 -13.70
CA PRO A 394 -16.93 7.06 -13.81
C PRO A 394 -17.14 5.56 -13.51
N LEU A 395 -18.28 5.19 -12.92
CA LEU A 395 -18.62 3.80 -12.64
C LEU A 395 -19.21 3.05 -13.83
N GLN A 396 -19.61 3.74 -14.90
CA GLN A 396 -20.18 3.08 -16.09
C GLN A 396 -19.19 2.13 -16.78
N ARG A 397 -17.89 2.35 -16.57
CA ARG A 397 -16.80 1.63 -17.23
C ARG A 397 -15.83 1.00 -16.23
N THR A 398 -16.22 0.94 -14.95
CA THR A 398 -15.40 0.43 -13.86
C THR A 398 -16.09 -0.71 -13.14
N SER A 399 -15.42 -1.86 -13.07
CA SER A 399 -15.78 -2.96 -12.20
C SER A 399 -15.20 -2.79 -10.80
N LEU A 400 -16.04 -2.39 -9.85
CA LEU A 400 -15.65 -2.43 -8.43
C LEU A 400 -15.32 -3.86 -7.97
N LYS A 401 -15.91 -4.88 -8.61
CA LYS A 401 -15.57 -6.27 -8.36
C LYS A 401 -14.14 -6.59 -8.81
N THR A 402 -13.78 -6.27 -10.04
CA THR A 402 -12.41 -6.53 -10.54
C THR A 402 -11.37 -5.70 -9.78
N MET A 403 -11.68 -4.44 -9.44
CA MET A 403 -10.83 -3.64 -8.55
C MET A 403 -10.60 -4.34 -7.21
N LYS A 404 -11.67 -4.83 -6.56
CA LYS A 404 -11.57 -5.60 -5.32
C LYS A 404 -10.69 -6.82 -5.49
N ASP A 405 -10.89 -7.60 -6.54
CA ASP A 405 -10.14 -8.82 -6.80
C ASP A 405 -8.64 -8.53 -7.00
N VAL A 406 -8.28 -7.48 -7.76
CA VAL A 406 -6.88 -7.04 -7.94
C VAL A 406 -6.28 -6.53 -6.61
N VAL A 407 -7.01 -5.70 -5.87
CA VAL A 407 -6.57 -5.18 -4.57
C VAL A 407 -6.38 -6.32 -3.57
N SER A 408 -7.30 -7.29 -3.53
CA SER A 408 -7.20 -8.47 -2.67
C SER A 408 -5.98 -9.32 -3.00
N ALA A 409 -5.73 -9.61 -4.29
CA ALA A 409 -4.52 -10.31 -4.71
C ALA A 409 -3.25 -9.55 -4.30
N THR A 410 -3.24 -8.22 -4.47
CA THR A 410 -2.13 -7.36 -4.09
C THR A 410 -1.91 -7.34 -2.58
N VAL A 411 -2.97 -7.16 -1.78
CA VAL A 411 -2.90 -7.20 -0.31
C VAL A 411 -2.31 -8.52 0.15
N ALA A 412 -2.80 -9.66 -0.36
CA ALA A 412 -2.29 -10.96 0.04
C ALA A 412 -0.81 -11.16 -0.32
N ALA A 413 -0.38 -10.73 -1.52
CA ALA A 413 1.03 -10.76 -1.91
C ALA A 413 1.88 -9.85 -1.01
N MET A 414 1.40 -8.65 -0.73
CA MET A 414 2.07 -7.70 0.17
C MET A 414 2.12 -8.23 1.60
N THR A 415 1.12 -8.96 2.09
CA THR A 415 1.12 -9.56 3.43
C THR A 415 2.30 -10.51 3.61
N GLU A 416 2.61 -11.34 2.60
CA GLU A 416 3.75 -12.28 2.65
C GLU A 416 5.09 -11.55 2.77
N LEU A 417 5.24 -10.41 2.07
CA LEU A 417 6.47 -9.61 2.09
C LEU A 417 6.55 -8.69 3.31
N ALA A 418 5.44 -8.06 3.71
CA ALA A 418 5.36 -7.06 4.77
C ALA A 418 5.40 -7.70 6.16
N ARG A 419 4.82 -8.91 6.29
CA ARG A 419 4.67 -9.65 7.55
C ARG A 419 4.01 -8.78 8.63
N PRO A 420 2.72 -8.42 8.46
CA PRO A 420 1.98 -7.67 9.46
C PRO A 420 1.83 -8.47 10.76
N MET A 421 1.80 -7.77 11.88
CA MET A 421 1.66 -8.23 13.26
C MET A 421 0.54 -7.42 13.92
N ARG A 422 -0.19 -8.03 14.85
CA ARG A 422 -1.32 -7.36 15.50
C ARG A 422 -0.81 -6.26 16.42
N THR A 423 -1.60 -5.20 16.55
CA THR A 423 -1.25 -4.08 17.43
C THR A 423 -2.36 -3.72 18.40
N ALA A 424 -1.96 -3.16 19.53
CA ALA A 424 -2.78 -2.35 20.39
C ALA A 424 -2.25 -0.92 20.38
N VAL A 425 -3.17 0.04 20.36
CA VAL A 425 -2.83 1.46 20.32
C VAL A 425 -3.52 2.16 21.48
N TYR A 426 -2.75 2.88 22.29
CA TYR A 426 -3.26 3.81 23.29
C TYR A 426 -2.78 5.21 22.94
N GLN A 427 -3.66 6.20 23.04
CA GLN A 427 -3.31 7.60 22.84
C GLN A 427 -4.06 8.50 23.83
N ALA A 428 -3.37 9.47 24.41
CA ALA A 428 -3.94 10.41 25.37
C ALA A 428 -3.15 11.73 25.37
N ASN A 429 -3.74 12.78 25.94
CA ASN A 429 -2.97 13.95 26.37
C ASN A 429 -2.10 13.58 27.57
N PHE A 430 -1.02 14.31 27.80
CA PHE A 430 -0.30 14.20 29.07
C PHE A 430 -1.17 14.73 30.23
N SER A 431 -1.17 14.03 31.37
CA SER A 431 -1.95 14.40 32.55
C SER A 431 -1.23 15.42 33.46
N ASN A 432 -2.03 16.15 34.26
CA ASN A 432 -1.67 17.34 35.05
C ASN A 432 -0.33 17.29 35.81
N ARG A 433 0.31 18.47 35.84
CA ARG A 433 1.58 18.81 36.49
C ARG A 433 1.58 18.45 37.98
N SER A 434 2.63 17.81 38.46
CA SER A 434 3.04 18.02 39.86
C SER A 434 3.65 19.42 39.94
N GLU A 435 2.99 20.34 40.64
CA GLU A 435 3.56 21.65 40.99
C GLU A 435 4.80 21.53 41.88
#